data_AF-A0A1G9S6Q5-F1
#
_entry.id   AF-A0A1G9S6Q5-F1
#
_cell.length_a   1.000
_cell.length_b   1.000
_cell.length_c   1.000
_cell.angle_alpha   90.00
_cell.angle_beta   90.00
_cell.angle_gamma   90.00
#
_symmetry.space_group_name_H-M   'P 1'
#
loop_
_entity.id
_entity.type
_entity.pdbx_description
1 polymer ?
#
loop_
_entity_poly.entity_id
_entity_poly.type
_entity_poly.pdbx_seq_one_letter_code
_entity_poly.pdbx_strand_id
1 'polypeptide(L)'
;MSFAPSHLHVHYAHDDLDALLNAPDLLAVFGFGPDAPQSADPRYLRVPLAPFGAPVLEAWRAAAPVTCGREGAVQWSSDGAWLFGAIEVDEAAAGGIAGAARTAYAELTRFVQARGFPHLVRIWNYLDAITHGAGDGERYREFCVGRAQGLGAFDVATLPAATAIGRRDGVRVLQVYWLAAQVPGTPLENPRQVSAYRYPRQYGPQSPSFARAMLAPTGERMPLLLSGTAAVVGHASQHADSLPAQIDETLRNFDALVQAARARQPALPAAFGADTRLKAYVRDAADLPVVERLLRERLPGVPFIVLHADICRRELAVEIDGVHG
;
A
#
# COMPACT_ATOMS: atom_id res chain seq x y z
N MET A 1 10.20 22.50 -21.11
CA MET A 1 9.80 22.91 -19.75
C MET A 1 10.65 22.12 -18.78
N SER A 2 11.46 22.79 -17.96
CA SER A 2 12.23 22.13 -16.91
C SER A 2 11.24 21.73 -15.82
N PHE A 3 11.00 20.42 -15.66
CA PHE A 3 10.23 19.92 -14.53
C PHE A 3 11.04 20.19 -13.26
N ALA A 4 10.53 21.06 -12.40
CA ALA A 4 11.10 21.29 -11.08
C ALA A 4 11.08 19.98 -10.27
N PRO A 5 12.05 19.75 -9.36
CA PRO A 5 12.22 18.46 -8.70
C PRO A 5 11.02 18.11 -7.80
N SER A 6 10.43 16.93 -8.02
CA SER A 6 9.33 16.38 -7.24
C SER A 6 9.86 15.52 -6.09
N HIS A 7 9.65 15.96 -4.85
CA HIS A 7 10.00 15.20 -3.65
C HIS A 7 8.71 14.79 -2.94
N LEU A 8 8.47 13.49 -2.77
CA LEU A 8 7.44 12.99 -1.86
C LEU A 8 8.11 12.59 -0.55
N HIS A 9 7.75 13.26 0.53
CA HIS A 9 8.20 12.92 1.87
C HIS A 9 7.06 12.32 2.68
N VAL A 10 7.23 11.07 3.12
CA VAL A 10 6.28 10.37 3.98
C VAL A 10 6.79 10.46 5.42
N HIS A 11 5.91 10.82 6.34
CA HIS A 11 6.26 10.83 7.76
C HIS A 11 5.05 10.55 8.66
N TYR A 12 5.36 10.04 9.85
CA TYR A 12 4.39 9.93 10.92
C TYR A 12 4.40 11.23 11.72
N ALA A 13 3.25 11.90 11.74
CA ALA A 13 3.02 13.16 12.41
C ALA A 13 2.16 12.95 13.66
N HIS A 14 2.46 13.73 14.69
CA HIS A 14 1.67 13.82 15.93
C HIS A 14 1.02 15.21 16.06
N ASP A 15 1.09 16.00 15.00
CA ASP A 15 0.45 17.30 14.89
C ASP A 15 -1.07 17.16 14.80
N ASP A 16 -1.77 18.26 15.07
CA ASP A 16 -3.21 18.36 14.82
C ASP A 16 -3.51 18.28 13.31
N LEU A 17 -4.63 17.66 12.95
CA LEU A 17 -5.02 17.48 11.55
C LEU A 17 -5.17 18.84 10.83
N ASP A 18 -5.73 19.86 11.49
CA ASP A 18 -5.92 21.17 10.87
C ASP A 18 -4.58 21.85 10.58
N ALA A 19 -3.57 21.63 11.42
CA ALA A 19 -2.22 22.15 11.18
C ALA A 19 -1.61 21.53 9.91
N LEU A 20 -1.78 20.22 9.70
CA LEU A 20 -1.33 19.55 8.48
C LEU A 20 -2.11 20.02 7.25
N LEU A 21 -3.44 20.13 7.35
CA LEU A 21 -4.30 20.55 6.23
C LEU A 21 -4.03 21.99 5.78
N ASN A 22 -3.54 22.86 6.66
CA ASN A 22 -3.12 24.21 6.32
C ASN A 22 -1.77 24.28 5.57
N ALA A 23 -1.00 23.19 5.53
CA ALA A 23 0.26 23.15 4.80
C ALA A 23 -0.01 23.13 3.28
N PRO A 24 0.58 24.08 2.51
CA PRO A 24 0.30 24.20 1.07
C PRO A 24 0.87 23.04 0.25
N ASP A 25 1.84 22.31 0.79
CA ASP A 25 2.54 21.19 0.16
C ASP A 25 1.97 19.82 0.58
N LEU A 26 0.90 19.77 1.38
CA LEU A 26 0.30 18.52 1.81
C LEU A 26 -0.41 17.83 0.64
N LEU A 27 0.13 16.69 0.19
CA LEU A 27 -0.49 15.85 -0.83
C LEU A 27 -1.61 15.02 -0.21
N ALA A 28 -1.31 14.27 0.85
CA ALA A 28 -2.29 13.41 1.51
C ALA A 28 -1.98 13.26 2.99
N VAL A 29 -3.00 13.03 3.80
CA VAL A 29 -2.87 12.71 5.22
C VAL A 29 -3.83 11.60 5.59
N PHE A 30 -3.33 10.61 6.35
CA PHE A 30 -4.07 9.42 6.73
C PHE A 30 -4.21 9.33 8.23
N GLY A 31 -5.44 9.11 8.69
CA GLY A 31 -5.72 8.71 10.07
C GLY A 31 -6.07 7.23 10.14
N PHE A 32 -5.76 6.57 11.26
CA PHE A 32 -5.92 5.13 11.40
C PHE A 32 -6.95 4.77 12.48
N GLY A 33 -7.91 3.93 12.11
CA GLY A 33 -8.90 3.36 13.03
C GLY A 33 -10.12 4.24 13.26
N PRO A 34 -11.07 3.77 14.09
CA PRO A 34 -12.34 4.46 14.33
C PRO A 34 -12.17 5.78 15.09
N ASP A 35 -11.13 5.88 15.92
CA ASP A 35 -10.84 7.05 16.76
C ASP A 35 -10.04 8.13 16.02
N ALA A 36 -9.65 7.88 14.77
CA ALA A 36 -9.01 8.89 13.94
C ALA A 36 -9.96 10.08 13.66
N PRO A 37 -9.42 11.29 13.45
CA PRO A 37 -10.23 12.47 13.17
C PRO A 37 -11.22 12.29 12.00
N GLN A 38 -12.22 13.15 11.92
CA GLN A 38 -13.11 13.23 10.77
C GLN A 38 -12.83 14.51 10.01
N SER A 39 -12.70 14.41 8.69
CA SER A 39 -12.56 15.57 7.82
C SER A 39 -13.16 15.26 6.46
N ALA A 40 -13.79 16.27 5.85
CA ALA A 40 -14.29 16.19 4.48
C ALA A 40 -13.24 16.59 3.44
N ASP A 41 -12.08 17.11 3.88
CA ASP A 41 -11.00 17.54 3.00
C ASP A 41 -10.55 16.38 2.08
N PRO A 42 -10.49 16.57 0.75
CA PRO A 42 -10.12 15.51 -0.19
C PRO A 42 -8.72 14.92 0.03
N ARG A 43 -7.83 15.64 0.72
CA ARG A 43 -6.48 15.17 1.07
C ARG A 43 -6.48 14.25 2.29
N TYR A 44 -7.54 14.22 3.09
CA TYR A 44 -7.66 13.33 4.23
C TYR A 44 -8.31 12.00 3.85
N LEU A 45 -7.71 10.90 4.30
CA LEU A 45 -8.31 9.56 4.19
C LEU A 45 -8.20 8.81 5.52
N ARG A 46 -9.33 8.34 6.05
CA ARG A 46 -9.33 7.47 7.21
C ARG A 46 -9.14 6.02 6.78
N VAL A 47 -8.03 5.42 7.17
CA VAL A 47 -7.72 4.01 6.95
C VAL A 47 -8.39 3.18 8.05
N PRO A 48 -9.23 2.18 7.70
CA PRO A 48 -10.09 1.47 8.66
C PRO A 48 -9.35 0.36 9.43
N LEU A 49 -8.14 0.65 9.90
CA LEU A 49 -7.29 -0.28 10.65
C LEU A 49 -6.90 0.36 11.98
N ALA A 50 -7.21 -0.30 13.09
CA ALA A 50 -6.90 0.22 14.41
C ALA A 50 -5.38 0.18 14.66
N PRO A 51 -4.75 1.30 15.04
CA PRO A 51 -3.37 1.32 15.46
C PRO A 51 -3.20 0.68 16.85
N PHE A 52 -2.09 -0.02 17.03
CA PHE A 52 -1.59 -0.38 18.35
C PHE A 52 -0.63 0.71 18.83
N GLY A 53 -0.93 1.30 19.98
CA GLY A 53 -0.18 2.44 20.53
C GLY A 53 -0.94 3.75 20.42
N ALA A 54 -0.21 4.86 20.45
CA ALA A 54 -0.80 6.20 20.38
C ALA A 54 -1.38 6.49 18.99
N PRO A 55 -2.44 7.32 18.89
CA PRO A 55 -2.91 7.85 17.61
C PRO A 55 -1.78 8.56 16.86
N VAL A 56 -1.76 8.36 15.55
CA VAL A 56 -0.73 8.89 14.66
C VAL A 56 -1.35 9.20 13.31
N LEU A 57 -0.86 10.26 12.67
CA LEU A 57 -1.20 10.58 11.29
C LEU A 57 -0.03 10.20 10.39
N GLU A 58 -0.31 9.67 9.20
CA GLU A 58 0.70 9.56 8.15
C GLU A 58 0.50 10.71 7.17
N ALA A 59 1.50 11.56 6.99
CA ALA A 59 1.43 12.72 6.11
C ALA A 59 2.42 12.60 4.97
N TRP A 60 1.92 12.85 3.76
CA TRP A 60 2.67 12.87 2.52
C TRP A 60 2.79 14.31 2.05
N ARG A 61 4.02 14.84 2.01
CA ARG A 61 4.30 16.19 1.51
C ARG A 61 4.95 16.13 0.15
N ALA A 62 4.52 17.02 -0.73
CA ALA A 62 5.04 17.19 -2.07
C ALA A 62 6.05 18.34 -2.12
N ALA A 63 6.63 18.61 -3.29
CA ALA A 63 7.60 19.70 -3.46
C ALA A 63 6.96 21.03 -3.92
N ALA A 64 5.71 20.99 -4.37
CA ALA A 64 4.99 22.14 -4.91
C ALA A 64 3.60 22.29 -4.24
N PRO A 65 2.98 23.48 -4.35
CA PRO A 65 1.64 23.69 -3.83
C PRO A 65 0.63 22.68 -4.39
N VAL A 66 -0.19 22.13 -3.51
CA VAL A 66 -1.17 21.08 -3.83
C VAL A 66 -2.53 21.68 -4.11
N THR A 67 -3.15 21.22 -5.18
CA THR A 67 -4.58 21.40 -5.48
C THR A 67 -5.33 20.12 -5.16
N CYS A 68 -6.61 20.21 -4.78
CA CYS A 68 -7.42 19.04 -4.45
C CYS A 68 -8.88 19.21 -4.85
N GLY A 69 -9.62 18.11 -4.88
CA GLY A 69 -11.04 18.12 -5.21
C GLY A 69 -11.68 16.74 -5.18
N ARG A 70 -12.94 16.69 -5.62
CA ARG A 70 -13.70 15.46 -5.83
C ARG A 70 -14.24 15.43 -7.25
N GLU A 71 -14.17 14.27 -7.90
CA GLU A 71 -14.77 14.02 -9.21
C GLU A 71 -15.49 12.67 -9.16
N GLY A 72 -16.83 12.71 -9.21
CA GLY A 72 -17.63 11.50 -8.96
C GLY A 72 -17.32 10.90 -7.59
N ALA A 73 -16.95 9.62 -7.57
CA ALA A 73 -16.59 8.90 -6.35
C ALA A 73 -15.13 9.10 -5.91
N VAL A 74 -14.29 9.77 -6.72
CA VAL A 74 -12.86 9.91 -6.46
C VAL A 74 -12.59 11.22 -5.72
N GLN A 75 -11.94 11.14 -4.56
CA GLN A 75 -11.22 12.26 -3.98
C GLN A 75 -9.78 12.26 -4.45
N TRP A 76 -9.22 13.43 -4.71
CA TRP A 76 -7.89 13.55 -5.27
C TRP A 76 -7.17 14.81 -4.81
N SER A 77 -5.85 14.77 -4.94
CA SER A 77 -4.96 15.92 -4.78
C SER A 77 -3.71 15.78 -5.66
N SER A 78 -3.13 16.90 -6.06
CA SER A 78 -1.97 16.92 -6.94
C SER A 78 -1.14 18.20 -6.79
N ASP A 79 0.18 18.04 -6.85
CA ASP A 79 1.18 19.11 -6.97
C ASP A 79 1.60 19.38 -8.44
N GLY A 80 0.97 18.68 -9.39
CA GLY A 80 1.31 18.69 -10.81
C GLY A 80 2.31 17.61 -11.26
N ALA A 81 3.07 17.00 -10.34
CA ALA A 81 3.97 15.87 -10.63
C ALA A 81 3.40 14.54 -10.13
N TRP A 82 2.72 14.58 -8.99
CA TRP A 82 2.07 13.46 -8.33
C TRP A 82 0.57 13.66 -8.29
N LEU A 83 -0.16 12.55 -8.39
CA LEU A 83 -1.60 12.49 -8.20
C LEU A 83 -1.90 11.45 -7.13
N PHE A 84 -2.38 11.91 -5.97
CA PHE A 84 -3.05 11.05 -5.00
C PHE A 84 -4.52 10.93 -5.39
N GLY A 85 -5.07 9.73 -5.23
CA GLY A 85 -6.50 9.51 -5.34
C GLY A 85 -6.98 8.42 -4.39
N ALA A 86 -8.24 8.51 -3.97
CA ALA A 86 -8.92 7.49 -3.20
C ALA A 86 -10.37 7.33 -3.64
N ILE A 87 -10.86 6.10 -3.58
CA ILE A 87 -12.24 5.71 -3.85
C ILE A 87 -12.70 4.68 -2.82
N GLU A 88 -13.95 4.80 -2.40
CA GLU A 88 -14.63 3.80 -1.57
C GLU A 88 -15.84 3.28 -2.34
N VAL A 89 -15.97 1.96 -2.43
CA VAL A 89 -17.05 1.30 -3.16
C VAL A 89 -17.79 0.36 -2.22
N ASP A 90 -19.08 0.63 -2.05
CA ASP A 90 -20.00 -0.26 -1.34
C ASP A 90 -20.13 -1.60 -2.08
N GLU A 91 -19.85 -2.71 -1.39
CA GLU A 91 -19.87 -4.03 -2.00
C GLU A 91 -21.28 -4.45 -2.41
N ALA A 92 -22.30 -4.12 -1.62
CA ALA A 92 -23.67 -4.54 -1.91
C ALA A 92 -24.19 -3.88 -3.19
N ALA A 93 -23.96 -2.58 -3.34
CA ALA A 93 -24.32 -1.81 -4.52
C ALA A 93 -23.56 -2.27 -5.79
N ALA A 94 -22.35 -2.81 -5.62
CA ALA A 94 -21.52 -3.26 -6.74
C ALA A 94 -21.68 -4.76 -7.09
N GLY A 95 -22.50 -5.52 -6.35
CA GLY A 95 -22.69 -6.96 -6.58
C GLY A 95 -21.60 -7.83 -5.95
N GLY A 96 -21.15 -7.48 -4.75
CA GLY A 96 -20.12 -8.16 -3.97
C GLY A 96 -18.71 -7.62 -4.23
N ILE A 97 -17.72 -8.23 -3.54
CA ILE A 97 -16.33 -7.74 -3.57
C ILE A 97 -15.70 -7.78 -4.98
N ALA A 98 -16.02 -8.79 -5.80
CA ALA A 98 -15.54 -8.84 -7.18
C ALA A 98 -16.09 -7.66 -8.01
N GLY A 99 -17.36 -7.32 -7.83
CA GLY A 99 -17.97 -6.18 -8.50
C GLY A 99 -17.42 -4.85 -8.00
N ALA A 100 -17.24 -4.70 -6.69
CA ALA A 100 -16.63 -3.52 -6.09
C ALA A 100 -15.21 -3.28 -6.62
N ALA A 101 -14.39 -4.34 -6.68
CA ALA A 101 -13.04 -4.26 -7.23
C ALA A 101 -13.03 -3.90 -8.71
N ARG A 102 -13.93 -4.49 -9.51
CA ARG A 102 -14.06 -4.14 -10.93
C ARG A 102 -14.41 -2.66 -11.11
N THR A 103 -15.39 -2.16 -10.37
CA THR A 103 -15.80 -0.75 -10.41
C THR A 103 -14.66 0.17 -9.97
N ALA A 104 -14.04 -0.11 -8.83
CA ALA A 104 -12.95 0.72 -8.29
C ALA A 104 -11.77 0.83 -9.27
N TYR A 105 -11.33 -0.30 -9.84
CA TYR A 105 -10.19 -0.30 -10.76
C TYR A 105 -10.51 0.29 -12.13
N ALA A 106 -11.74 0.15 -12.62
CA ALA A 106 -12.18 0.83 -13.85
C ALA A 106 -12.21 2.36 -13.67
N GLU A 107 -12.79 2.84 -12.56
CA GLU A 107 -12.83 4.28 -12.25
C GLU A 107 -11.44 4.85 -11.99
N LEU A 108 -10.59 4.15 -11.24
CA LEU A 108 -9.20 4.52 -11.02
C LEU A 108 -8.47 4.68 -12.36
N THR A 109 -8.58 3.69 -13.26
CA THR A 109 -7.89 3.71 -14.56
C THR A 109 -8.39 4.86 -15.44
N ARG A 110 -9.70 5.04 -15.53
CA ARG A 110 -10.32 6.17 -16.25
C ARG A 110 -9.83 7.50 -15.70
N PHE A 111 -9.83 7.65 -14.39
CA PHE A 111 -9.49 8.90 -13.71
C PHE A 111 -8.03 9.29 -13.94
N VAL A 112 -7.07 8.37 -13.73
CA VAL A 112 -5.65 8.70 -13.89
C VAL A 112 -5.28 9.04 -15.33
N GLN A 113 -5.94 8.40 -16.31
CA GLN A 113 -5.78 8.72 -17.72
C GLN A 113 -6.35 10.12 -18.04
N ALA A 114 -7.58 10.41 -17.61
CA ALA A 114 -8.22 11.69 -17.84
C ALA A 114 -7.47 12.88 -17.21
N ARG A 115 -6.79 12.65 -16.08
CA ARG A 115 -5.97 13.65 -15.39
C ARG A 115 -4.55 13.80 -15.94
N GLY A 116 -4.12 12.94 -16.87
CA GLY A 116 -2.77 12.98 -17.44
C GLY A 116 -1.67 12.41 -16.53
N PHE A 117 -2.01 11.52 -15.59
CA PHE A 117 -1.06 10.82 -14.72
C PHE A 117 -1.16 9.31 -14.95
N PRO A 118 -0.88 8.80 -16.17
CA PRO A 118 -1.23 7.44 -16.57
C PRO A 118 -0.43 6.36 -15.85
N HIS A 119 0.62 6.72 -15.09
CA HIS A 119 1.53 5.77 -14.46
C HIS A 119 1.21 5.59 -12.98
N LEU A 120 0.51 4.51 -12.65
CA LEU A 120 0.31 4.08 -11.27
C LEU A 120 1.64 3.62 -10.68
N VAL A 121 2.05 4.21 -9.56
CA VAL A 121 3.29 3.83 -8.88
C VAL A 121 3.03 2.99 -7.64
N ARG A 122 1.90 3.22 -6.97
CA ARG A 122 1.57 2.55 -5.71
C ARG A 122 0.06 2.50 -5.46
N ILE A 123 -0.46 1.36 -5.01
CA ILE A 123 -1.89 1.16 -4.69
C ILE A 123 -2.04 0.42 -3.36
N TRP A 124 -3.03 0.82 -2.57
CA TRP A 124 -3.46 0.11 -1.37
C TRP A 124 -4.92 -0.27 -1.49
N ASN A 125 -5.26 -1.44 -0.96
CA ASN A 125 -6.61 -2.01 -1.00
C ASN A 125 -6.97 -2.50 0.42
N TYR A 126 -8.10 -2.02 0.93
CA TYR A 126 -8.66 -2.49 2.19
C TYR A 126 -10.07 -3.01 1.99
N LEU A 127 -10.31 -4.26 2.40
CA LEU A 127 -11.59 -4.95 2.26
C LEU A 127 -11.89 -5.78 3.50
N ASP A 128 -13.16 -5.88 3.89
CA ASP A 128 -13.54 -6.63 5.09
C ASP A 128 -13.46 -8.14 4.86
N ALA A 129 -13.09 -8.88 5.91
CA ALA A 129 -13.06 -10.34 5.93
C ALA A 129 -12.30 -10.94 4.73
N ILE A 130 -11.10 -10.42 4.44
CA ILE A 130 -10.29 -10.73 3.25
C ILE A 130 -10.09 -12.24 3.01
N THR A 131 -9.99 -13.05 4.07
CA THR A 131 -9.78 -14.51 3.98
C THR A 131 -11.07 -15.33 4.03
N HIS A 132 -12.23 -14.71 4.26
CA HIS A 132 -13.49 -15.44 4.40
C HIS A 132 -13.94 -16.04 3.06
N GLY A 133 -14.54 -17.24 3.12
CA GLY A 133 -14.87 -18.07 1.97
C GLY A 133 -13.96 -19.30 1.89
N ALA A 134 -14.20 -20.14 0.88
CA ALA A 134 -13.44 -21.38 0.65
C ALA A 134 -13.23 -21.60 -0.85
N GLY A 135 -12.15 -22.31 -1.20
CA GLY A 135 -11.80 -22.54 -2.60
C GLY A 135 -11.66 -21.23 -3.36
N ASP A 136 -12.26 -21.11 -4.53
CA ASP A 136 -12.23 -19.88 -5.32
C ASP A 136 -13.21 -18.81 -4.83
N GLY A 137 -14.11 -19.15 -3.90
CA GLY A 137 -15.03 -18.21 -3.24
C GLY A 137 -14.41 -17.52 -2.02
N GLU A 138 -13.11 -17.69 -1.77
CA GLU A 138 -12.39 -16.82 -0.81
C GLU A 138 -12.37 -15.38 -1.32
N ARG A 139 -12.77 -14.43 -0.48
CA ARG A 139 -12.99 -13.04 -0.86
C ARG A 139 -11.77 -12.35 -1.48
N TYR A 140 -10.56 -12.64 -1.01
CA TYR A 140 -9.34 -12.14 -1.64
C TYR A 140 -9.18 -12.59 -3.10
N ARG A 141 -9.59 -13.83 -3.40
CA ARG A 141 -9.53 -14.38 -4.76
C ARG A 141 -10.59 -13.74 -5.65
N GLU A 142 -11.80 -13.54 -5.13
CA GLU A 142 -12.85 -12.78 -5.80
C GLU A 142 -12.43 -11.33 -6.09
N PHE A 143 -11.79 -10.67 -5.10
CA PHE A 143 -11.18 -9.36 -5.28
C PHE A 143 -10.13 -9.38 -6.42
N CYS A 144 -9.27 -10.39 -6.48
CA CYS A 144 -8.27 -10.49 -7.54
C CYS A 144 -8.90 -10.64 -8.93
N VAL A 145 -9.98 -11.41 -9.05
CA VAL A 145 -10.77 -11.52 -10.30
C VAL A 145 -11.37 -10.17 -10.68
N GLY A 146 -12.04 -9.51 -9.75
CA GLY A 146 -12.65 -8.19 -9.98
C GLY A 146 -11.62 -7.12 -10.37
N ARG A 147 -10.49 -7.07 -9.67
CA ARG A 147 -9.37 -6.17 -10.00
C ARG A 147 -8.87 -6.39 -11.42
N ALA A 148 -8.63 -7.63 -11.83
CA ALA A 148 -8.15 -7.91 -13.18
C ALA A 148 -9.17 -7.48 -14.25
N GLN A 149 -10.47 -7.69 -13.99
CA GLN A 149 -11.54 -7.22 -14.87
C GLN A 149 -11.59 -5.69 -14.97
N GLY A 150 -11.42 -4.98 -13.84
CA GLY A 150 -11.44 -3.52 -13.78
C GLY A 150 -10.21 -2.86 -14.40
N LEU A 151 -9.02 -3.46 -14.22
CA LEU A 151 -7.79 -3.02 -14.88
C LEU A 151 -7.82 -3.23 -16.39
N GLY A 152 -8.55 -4.26 -16.85
CA GLY A 152 -8.54 -4.66 -18.26
C GLY A 152 -7.19 -5.25 -18.67
N ALA A 153 -6.81 -5.05 -19.93
CA ALA A 153 -5.49 -5.47 -20.41
C ALA A 153 -4.40 -4.55 -19.82
N PHE A 154 -3.46 -5.12 -19.07
CA PHE A 154 -2.33 -4.38 -18.49
C PHE A 154 -1.00 -5.04 -18.86
N ASP A 155 0.04 -4.20 -19.02
CA ASP A 155 1.40 -4.69 -19.15
C ASP A 155 1.97 -4.99 -17.77
N VAL A 156 2.38 -6.24 -17.56
CA VAL A 156 3.01 -6.68 -16.31
C VAL A 156 4.28 -5.88 -15.97
N ALA A 157 4.96 -5.31 -16.97
CA ALA A 157 6.13 -4.45 -16.79
C ALA A 157 5.80 -3.05 -16.26
N THR A 158 4.51 -2.73 -16.10
CA THR A 158 4.03 -1.43 -15.61
C THR A 158 3.22 -1.54 -14.31
N LEU A 159 3.16 -2.73 -13.71
CA LEU A 159 2.40 -2.95 -12.49
C LEU A 159 2.92 -2.10 -11.33
N PRO A 160 2.03 -1.42 -10.58
CA PRO A 160 2.44 -0.65 -9.41
C PRO A 160 2.89 -1.59 -8.29
N ALA A 161 3.62 -1.02 -7.33
CA ALA A 161 3.70 -1.63 -6.01
C ALA A 161 2.28 -1.69 -5.40
N ALA A 162 1.89 -2.76 -4.71
CA ALA A 162 0.56 -2.86 -4.13
C ALA A 162 0.51 -3.55 -2.76
N THR A 163 -0.50 -3.18 -1.96
CA THR A 163 -0.85 -3.82 -0.69
C THR A 163 -2.35 -4.16 -0.72
N ALA A 164 -2.71 -5.32 -0.17
CA ALA A 164 -4.10 -5.71 0.02
C ALA A 164 -4.26 -6.32 1.42
N ILE A 165 -4.99 -5.63 2.29
CA ILE A 165 -5.08 -5.95 3.72
C ILE A 165 -6.54 -6.00 4.15
N GLY A 166 -6.86 -6.94 5.02
CA GLY A 166 -8.21 -7.13 5.52
C GLY A 166 -8.52 -6.22 6.71
N ARG A 167 -9.60 -5.43 6.61
CA ARG A 167 -10.21 -4.77 7.77
C ARG A 167 -11.12 -5.76 8.53
N ARG A 168 -11.40 -5.45 9.81
CA ARG A 168 -12.15 -6.30 10.75
C ARG A 168 -13.39 -5.63 11.37
N ASP A 169 -13.79 -4.48 10.84
CA ASP A 169 -14.90 -3.70 11.39
C ASP A 169 -16.28 -4.12 10.84
N GLY A 170 -16.33 -5.15 9.99
CA GLY A 170 -17.57 -5.67 9.40
C GLY A 170 -18.18 -4.75 8.32
N VAL A 171 -17.50 -3.65 7.96
CA VAL A 171 -17.98 -2.70 6.97
C VAL A 171 -17.64 -3.21 5.57
N ARG A 172 -18.68 -3.54 4.78
CA ARG A 172 -18.57 -4.08 3.41
C ARG A 172 -18.31 -2.99 2.37
N VAL A 173 -17.21 -2.27 2.56
CA VAL A 173 -16.71 -1.25 1.63
C VAL A 173 -15.28 -1.60 1.24
N LEU A 174 -15.04 -1.68 -0.06
CA LEU A 174 -13.69 -1.71 -0.61
C LEU A 174 -13.15 -0.28 -0.66
N GLN A 175 -12.08 -0.01 0.10
CA GLN A 175 -11.32 1.25 0.02
C GLN A 175 -10.08 1.01 -0.84
N VAL A 176 -9.91 1.82 -1.89
CA VAL A 176 -8.70 1.81 -2.74
C VAL A 176 -8.14 3.22 -2.77
N TYR A 177 -6.84 3.36 -2.49
CA TYR A 177 -6.13 4.61 -2.74
C TYR A 177 -4.82 4.35 -3.45
N TRP A 178 -4.34 5.36 -4.17
CA TRP A 178 -3.20 5.24 -5.05
C TRP A 178 -2.38 6.51 -5.13
N LEU A 179 -1.16 6.33 -5.63
CA LEU A 179 -0.27 7.37 -6.10
C LEU A 179 0.02 7.11 -7.58
N ALA A 180 -0.10 8.15 -8.40
CA ALA A 180 0.19 8.13 -9.82
C ALA A 180 1.12 9.30 -10.23
N ALA A 181 1.76 9.15 -11.38
CA ALA A 181 2.75 10.08 -11.92
C ALA A 181 2.56 10.29 -13.43
N GLN A 182 3.14 11.39 -13.93
CA GLN A 182 3.23 11.67 -15.37
C GLN A 182 4.30 10.86 -16.08
N VAL A 183 5.30 10.36 -15.35
CA VAL A 183 6.43 9.59 -15.87
C VAL A 183 6.39 8.19 -15.25
N PRO A 184 6.71 7.11 -15.99
CA PRO A 184 6.70 5.76 -15.44
C PRO A 184 7.79 5.56 -14.39
N GLY A 185 7.46 4.87 -13.30
CA GLY A 185 8.45 4.31 -12.39
C GLY A 185 9.05 3.02 -12.97
N THR A 186 10.01 2.45 -12.25
CA THR A 186 10.58 1.12 -12.54
C THR A 186 10.08 0.11 -11.51
N PRO A 187 9.17 -0.81 -11.88
CA PRO A 187 8.77 -1.90 -11.02
C PRO A 187 9.96 -2.82 -10.70
N LEU A 188 9.98 -3.33 -9.48
CA LEU A 188 10.99 -4.27 -9.01
C LEU A 188 10.37 -5.57 -8.54
N GLU A 189 11.07 -6.65 -8.82
CA GLU A 189 10.76 -7.99 -8.33
C GLU A 189 11.80 -8.43 -7.29
N ASN A 190 11.41 -9.35 -6.40
CA ASN A 190 12.28 -9.87 -5.37
C ASN A 190 12.89 -11.20 -5.86
N PRO A 191 14.22 -11.36 -5.93
CA PRO A 191 14.85 -12.60 -6.41
C PRO A 191 14.53 -13.83 -5.54
N ARG A 192 14.07 -13.63 -4.29
CA ARG A 192 13.62 -14.70 -3.39
C ARG A 192 12.18 -15.13 -3.63
N GLN A 193 11.42 -14.40 -4.45
CA GLN A 193 9.98 -14.58 -4.60
C GLN A 193 9.58 -14.72 -6.06
N VAL A 194 8.65 -15.64 -6.33
CA VAL A 194 7.96 -15.69 -7.62
C VAL A 194 7.13 -14.42 -7.76
N SER A 195 7.14 -13.82 -8.94
CA SER A 195 6.31 -12.65 -9.25
C SER A 195 4.85 -12.97 -9.00
N ALA A 196 4.12 -12.05 -8.36
CA ALA A 196 2.76 -12.33 -7.91
C ALA A 196 1.82 -12.70 -9.05
N TYR A 197 1.98 -12.06 -10.23
CA TYR A 197 1.21 -12.34 -11.44
C TYR A 197 1.52 -13.70 -12.09
N ARG A 198 2.55 -14.42 -11.60
CA ARG A 198 2.93 -15.78 -12.02
C ARG A 198 2.63 -16.84 -10.95
N TYR A 199 1.89 -16.49 -9.91
CA TYR A 199 1.52 -17.45 -8.87
C TYR A 199 0.69 -18.62 -9.42
N PRO A 200 0.90 -19.85 -8.91
CA PRO A 200 0.18 -21.03 -9.35
C PRO A 200 -1.31 -20.97 -8.97
N ARG A 201 -2.12 -21.75 -9.70
CA ARG A 201 -3.58 -21.83 -9.60
C ARG A 201 -4.13 -22.09 -8.19
N GLN A 202 -3.34 -22.69 -7.31
CA GLN A 202 -3.73 -22.94 -5.91
C GLN A 202 -4.08 -21.65 -5.13
N TYR A 203 -3.59 -20.49 -5.56
CA TYR A 203 -3.87 -19.19 -4.94
C TYR A 203 -5.12 -18.49 -5.50
N GLY A 204 -5.84 -19.13 -6.41
CA GLY A 204 -7.08 -18.63 -6.98
C GLY A 204 -7.10 -18.68 -8.50
N PRO A 205 -8.27 -18.39 -9.11
CA PRO A 205 -8.46 -18.42 -10.55
C PRO A 205 -7.74 -17.27 -11.26
N GLN A 206 -7.46 -16.18 -10.54
CA GLN A 206 -6.72 -15.02 -11.03
C GLN A 206 -5.55 -14.72 -10.08
N SER A 207 -4.33 -14.68 -10.61
CA SER A 207 -3.14 -14.34 -9.84
C SER A 207 -3.16 -12.85 -9.45
N PRO A 208 -2.56 -12.48 -8.30
CA PRO A 208 -2.44 -11.07 -7.93
C PRO A 208 -1.57 -10.28 -8.91
N SER A 209 -1.91 -9.01 -9.15
CA SER A 209 -1.23 -8.17 -10.15
C SER A 209 -0.58 -6.97 -9.49
N PHE A 210 0.68 -7.14 -9.06
CA PHE A 210 1.50 -6.08 -8.47
C PHE A 210 2.99 -6.42 -8.56
N ALA A 211 3.84 -5.38 -8.47
CA ALA A 211 5.29 -5.50 -8.35
C ALA A 211 5.73 -5.51 -6.87
N ARG A 212 6.89 -6.09 -6.53
CA ARG A 212 7.37 -6.15 -5.13
C ARG A 212 7.80 -4.80 -4.56
N ALA A 213 8.29 -3.92 -5.39
CA ALA A 213 8.46 -2.50 -5.08
C ALA A 213 8.40 -1.66 -6.34
N MET A 214 8.43 -0.35 -6.18
CA MET A 214 8.51 0.61 -7.27
C MET A 214 9.62 1.61 -6.98
N LEU A 215 10.60 1.69 -7.89
CA LEU A 215 11.47 2.85 -7.97
C LEU A 215 10.70 3.96 -8.67
N ALA A 216 10.60 5.11 -8.02
CA ALA A 216 9.95 6.26 -8.62
C ALA A 216 10.73 6.74 -9.88
N PRO A 217 10.06 7.48 -10.78
CA PRO A 217 10.64 7.91 -12.05
C PRO A 217 11.90 8.78 -11.92
N THR A 218 12.03 9.49 -10.81
CA THR A 218 13.15 10.41 -10.51
C THR A 218 14.02 9.80 -9.41
N GLY A 219 14.95 8.92 -9.81
CA GLY A 219 15.76 8.06 -8.95
C GLY A 219 16.78 8.72 -8.01
N GLU A 220 16.60 9.98 -7.62
CA GLU A 220 17.46 10.63 -6.61
C GLU A 220 16.67 11.24 -5.44
N ARG A 221 15.33 11.29 -5.52
CA ARG A 221 14.55 12.27 -4.73
C ARG A 221 13.21 11.74 -4.19
N MET A 222 12.97 10.45 -4.37
CA MET A 222 11.75 9.75 -3.97
C MET A 222 12.13 8.44 -3.30
N PRO A 223 11.43 8.06 -2.22
CA PRO A 223 11.70 6.80 -1.58
C PRO A 223 11.30 5.63 -2.48
N LEU A 224 11.97 4.49 -2.30
CA LEU A 224 11.53 3.19 -2.79
C LEU A 224 10.15 2.88 -2.17
N LEU A 225 9.14 2.65 -3.02
CA LEU A 225 7.80 2.31 -2.56
C LEU A 225 7.69 0.79 -2.40
N LEU A 226 7.54 0.32 -1.17
CA LEU A 226 7.55 -1.10 -0.82
C LEU A 226 6.12 -1.66 -0.86
N SER A 227 5.94 -2.80 -1.54
CA SER A 227 4.68 -3.55 -1.47
C SER A 227 4.55 -4.30 -0.15
N GLY A 228 3.32 -4.76 0.13
CA GLY A 228 3.04 -5.72 1.18
C GLY A 228 3.95 -6.93 1.06
N THR A 229 4.81 -7.11 2.06
CA THR A 229 5.84 -8.15 2.11
C THR A 229 5.62 -8.97 3.36
N ALA A 230 5.53 -10.29 3.17
CA ALA A 230 5.36 -11.26 4.24
C ALA A 230 6.44 -12.35 4.13
N ALA A 231 6.35 -13.35 5.02
CA ALA A 231 7.22 -14.51 5.06
C ALA A 231 6.95 -15.48 3.89
N VAL A 232 7.29 -15.08 2.67
CA VAL A 232 7.09 -15.87 1.44
C VAL A 232 8.41 -16.07 0.72
N VAL A 233 8.73 -17.32 0.37
CA VAL A 233 9.87 -17.71 -0.48
C VAL A 233 9.35 -18.48 -1.69
N GLY A 234 9.82 -18.10 -2.87
CA GLY A 234 9.15 -18.46 -4.12
C GLY A 234 7.71 -17.93 -4.09
N HIS A 235 6.73 -18.82 -4.09
CA HIS A 235 5.33 -18.46 -3.87
C HIS A 235 4.79 -18.94 -2.51
N ALA A 236 5.54 -19.76 -1.77
CA ALA A 236 5.07 -20.47 -0.59
C ALA A 236 5.29 -19.66 0.69
N SER A 237 4.27 -19.64 1.54
CA SER A 237 4.35 -19.10 2.91
C SER A 237 5.31 -19.93 3.76
N GLN A 238 6.08 -19.28 4.62
CA GLN A 238 7.09 -19.89 5.46
C GLN A 238 6.78 -19.62 6.94
N HIS A 239 7.24 -20.52 7.82
CA HIS A 239 7.20 -20.32 9.27
C HIS A 239 5.78 -20.10 9.84
N ALA A 240 4.78 -20.86 9.36
CA ALA A 240 3.36 -20.69 9.72
C ALA A 240 3.10 -20.56 11.24
N ASP A 241 3.86 -21.30 12.05
CA ASP A 241 3.68 -21.36 13.51
C ASP A 241 4.73 -20.57 14.31
N SER A 242 5.52 -19.72 13.66
CA SER A 242 6.59 -18.95 14.32
C SER A 242 6.57 -17.50 13.88
N LEU A 243 5.89 -16.65 14.66
CA LEU A 243 5.85 -15.21 14.45
C LEU A 243 7.26 -14.58 14.36
N PRO A 244 8.23 -14.87 15.26
CA PRO A 244 9.58 -14.32 15.12
C PRO A 244 10.25 -14.72 13.80
N ALA A 245 10.10 -15.98 13.38
CA ALA A 245 10.69 -16.45 12.12
C ALA A 245 9.99 -15.86 10.88
N GLN A 246 8.68 -15.56 10.95
CA GLN A 246 7.99 -14.82 9.89
C GLN A 246 8.51 -13.39 9.75
N ILE A 247 8.75 -12.70 10.88
CA ILE A 247 9.37 -11.37 10.86
C ILE A 247 10.77 -11.47 10.25
N ASP A 248 11.60 -12.43 10.69
CA ASP A 248 12.96 -12.61 10.17
C ASP A 248 12.97 -12.94 8.65
N GLU A 249 12.02 -13.72 8.15
CA GLU A 249 11.88 -13.98 6.71
C GLU A 249 11.42 -12.74 5.94
N THR A 250 10.49 -11.97 6.52
CA THR A 250 9.99 -10.72 5.93
C THR A 250 11.14 -9.71 5.78
N LEU A 251 11.99 -9.57 6.79
CA LEU A 251 13.17 -8.70 6.73
C LEU A 251 14.20 -9.19 5.72
N ARG A 252 14.47 -10.50 5.65
CA ARG A 252 15.36 -11.08 4.62
C ARG A 252 14.82 -10.85 3.20
N ASN A 253 13.50 -10.82 3.02
CA ASN A 253 12.89 -10.47 1.76
C ASN A 253 13.11 -8.98 1.44
N PHE A 254 12.96 -8.07 2.41
CA PHE A 254 13.28 -6.67 2.20
C PHE A 254 14.75 -6.43 1.88
N ASP A 255 15.68 -7.10 2.57
CA ASP A 255 17.12 -6.97 2.29
C ASP A 255 17.42 -7.31 0.82
N ALA A 256 16.91 -8.43 0.33
CA ALA A 256 17.08 -8.84 -1.05
C ALA A 256 16.45 -7.85 -2.04
N LEU A 257 15.28 -7.29 -1.70
CA LEU A 257 14.58 -6.31 -2.52
C LEU A 257 15.32 -4.96 -2.57
N VAL A 258 15.87 -4.50 -1.44
CA VAL A 258 16.70 -3.29 -1.37
C VAL A 258 17.98 -3.47 -2.19
N GLN A 259 18.64 -4.63 -2.14
CA GLN A 259 19.81 -4.87 -3.01
C GLN A 259 19.44 -4.86 -4.49
N ALA A 260 18.29 -5.45 -4.87
CA ALA A 260 17.80 -5.38 -6.25
C ALA A 260 17.49 -3.94 -6.69
N ALA A 261 16.91 -3.14 -5.80
CA ALA A 261 16.67 -1.72 -6.02
C ALA A 261 17.98 -0.94 -6.23
N ARG A 262 18.99 -1.19 -5.38
CA ARG A 262 20.30 -0.53 -5.45
C ARG A 262 21.09 -0.87 -6.70
N ALA A 263 20.90 -2.05 -7.27
CA ALA A 263 21.49 -2.39 -8.57
C ALA A 263 21.01 -1.47 -9.70
N ARG A 264 19.82 -0.85 -9.55
CA ARG A 264 19.27 0.15 -10.49
C ARG A 264 19.50 1.58 -10.01
N GLN A 265 19.48 1.81 -8.70
CA GLN A 265 19.65 3.12 -8.06
C GLN A 265 20.69 3.03 -6.92
N PRO A 266 22.01 3.11 -7.22
CA PRO A 266 23.06 2.89 -6.23
C PRO A 266 23.07 3.86 -5.05
N ALA A 267 22.48 5.05 -5.23
CA ALA A 267 22.35 6.08 -4.20
C ALA A 267 21.32 5.74 -3.11
N LEU A 268 20.42 4.76 -3.35
CA LEU A 268 19.46 4.32 -2.34
C LEU A 268 20.21 3.75 -1.11
N PRO A 269 19.80 4.10 0.13
CA PRO A 269 20.42 3.54 1.33
C PRO A 269 20.41 2.01 1.34
N ALA A 270 21.45 1.41 1.91
CA ALA A 270 21.67 -0.04 1.85
C ALA A 270 20.80 -0.84 2.83
N ALA A 271 20.25 -0.19 3.84
CA ALA A 271 19.47 -0.79 4.91
C ALA A 271 18.42 0.20 5.38
N PHE A 272 17.34 -0.31 5.97
CA PHE A 272 16.33 0.53 6.60
C PHE A 272 16.92 1.38 7.72
N GLY A 273 16.43 2.61 7.85
CA GLY A 273 16.91 3.57 8.83
C GLY A 273 15.91 4.70 9.08
N ALA A 274 16.44 5.86 9.49
CA ALA A 274 15.64 7.01 9.90
C ALA A 274 14.75 7.61 8.79
N ASP A 275 15.04 7.34 7.52
CA ASP A 275 14.25 7.78 6.36
C ASP A 275 13.25 6.71 5.89
N THR A 276 13.19 5.55 6.55
CA THR A 276 12.19 4.52 6.27
C THR A 276 10.90 4.78 7.05
N ARG A 277 9.73 4.57 6.45
CA ARG A 277 8.44 4.55 7.15
C ARG A 277 7.73 3.23 6.85
N LEU A 278 7.42 2.44 7.88
CA LEU A 278 6.81 1.12 7.71
C LEU A 278 5.44 1.01 8.39
N LYS A 279 4.50 0.31 7.73
CA LYS A 279 3.26 -0.16 8.37
C LYS A 279 3.36 -1.65 8.55
N ALA A 280 3.28 -2.11 9.80
CA ALA A 280 3.24 -3.54 10.13
C ALA A 280 1.79 -3.95 10.41
N TYR A 281 1.24 -4.77 9.53
CA TYR A 281 -0.10 -5.36 9.65
C TYR A 281 0.00 -6.68 10.40
N VAL A 282 -0.73 -6.82 11.50
CA VAL A 282 -0.68 -7.99 12.38
C VAL A 282 -2.04 -8.64 12.44
N ARG A 283 -2.07 -9.96 12.13
CA ARG A 283 -3.28 -10.76 12.05
C ARG A 283 -3.99 -10.84 13.40
N ASP A 284 -3.29 -11.29 14.42
CA ASP A 284 -3.87 -11.60 15.72
C ASP A 284 -3.61 -10.47 16.72
N ALA A 285 -4.68 -9.98 17.38
CA ALA A 285 -4.57 -8.88 18.34
C ALA A 285 -3.61 -9.19 19.50
N ALA A 286 -3.51 -10.45 19.93
CA ALA A 286 -2.59 -10.89 20.98
C ALA A 286 -1.11 -10.74 20.58
N ASP A 287 -0.82 -10.73 19.27
CA ASP A 287 0.54 -10.63 18.76
C ASP A 287 1.01 -9.18 18.58
N LEU A 288 0.11 -8.17 18.66
CA LEU A 288 0.46 -6.76 18.47
C LEU A 288 1.64 -6.30 19.35
N PRO A 289 1.66 -6.54 20.68
CA PRO A 289 2.78 -6.12 21.52
C PRO A 289 4.07 -6.90 21.23
N VAL A 290 3.94 -8.15 20.78
CA VAL A 290 5.07 -9.00 20.43
C VAL A 290 5.71 -8.52 19.13
N VAL A 291 4.91 -8.23 18.10
CA VAL A 291 5.39 -7.66 16.84
C VAL A 291 6.07 -6.32 17.06
N GLU A 292 5.43 -5.40 17.81
CA GLU A 292 6.02 -4.09 18.11
C GLU A 292 7.41 -4.23 18.75
N ARG A 293 7.54 -5.07 19.78
CA ARG A 293 8.82 -5.33 20.45
C ARG A 293 9.86 -5.91 19.47
N LEU A 294 9.50 -6.96 18.75
CA LEU A 294 10.41 -7.67 17.84
C LEU A 294 10.88 -6.77 16.68
N LEU A 295 10.01 -5.91 16.15
CA LEU A 295 10.39 -4.93 15.13
C LEU A 295 11.31 -3.84 15.71
N ARG A 296 11.04 -3.35 16.92
CA ARG A 296 11.92 -2.37 17.56
C ARG A 296 13.33 -2.93 17.81
N GLU A 297 13.43 -4.20 18.18
CA GLU A 297 14.70 -4.91 18.35
C GLU A 297 15.46 -5.10 17.03
N ARG A 298 14.75 -5.47 15.95
CA ARG A 298 15.34 -5.81 14.64
C ARG A 298 15.61 -4.61 13.74
N LEU A 299 14.84 -3.54 13.89
CA LEU A 299 14.89 -2.33 13.08
C LEU A 299 15.11 -1.08 13.97
N PRO A 300 16.24 -1.00 14.69
CA PRO A 300 16.51 0.12 15.58
C PRO A 300 16.55 1.42 14.78
N GLY A 301 15.79 2.42 15.24
CA GLY A 301 15.74 3.75 14.62
C GLY A 301 14.89 3.86 13.35
N VAL A 302 14.16 2.81 12.97
CA VAL A 302 13.18 2.86 11.87
C VAL A 302 11.80 3.25 12.43
N PRO A 303 11.21 4.37 12.00
CA PRO A 303 9.82 4.68 12.36
C PRO A 303 8.84 3.71 11.69
N PHE A 304 7.96 3.13 12.51
CA PHE A 304 6.88 2.27 12.04
C PHE A 304 5.62 2.45 12.88
N ILE A 305 4.50 2.02 12.32
CA ILE A 305 3.23 1.86 13.03
C ILE A 305 2.80 0.40 12.97
N VAL A 306 2.09 -0.06 13.99
CA VAL A 306 1.53 -1.42 14.05
C VAL A 306 0.01 -1.32 13.94
N LEU A 307 -0.57 -2.06 13.01
CA LEU A 307 -1.99 -2.01 12.66
C LEU A 307 -2.60 -3.41 12.81
N HIS A 308 -3.74 -3.51 13.49
CA HIS A 308 -4.47 -4.78 13.58
C HIS A 308 -5.28 -5.02 12.30
N ALA A 309 -4.96 -6.09 11.58
CA ALA A 309 -5.56 -6.36 10.27
C ALA A 309 -5.39 -7.82 9.83
N ASP A 310 -6.32 -8.35 9.03
CA ASP A 310 -6.15 -9.66 8.40
C ASP A 310 -5.17 -9.60 7.21
N ILE A 311 -4.40 -10.67 7.01
CA ILE A 311 -3.48 -10.83 5.88
C ILE A 311 -4.12 -11.73 4.83
N CYS A 312 -3.80 -11.52 3.56
CA CYS A 312 -4.41 -12.21 2.42
C CYS A 312 -4.23 -13.75 2.42
N ARG A 313 -3.37 -14.30 3.30
CA ARG A 313 -3.24 -15.75 3.55
C ARG A 313 -3.32 -16.02 5.04
N ARG A 314 -4.11 -17.02 5.40
CA ARG A 314 -4.46 -17.32 6.80
C ARG A 314 -3.27 -17.72 7.65
N GLU A 315 -2.25 -18.34 7.07
CA GLU A 315 -1.05 -18.80 7.77
C GLU A 315 0.00 -17.70 8.02
N LEU A 316 -0.12 -16.55 7.35
CA LEU A 316 0.76 -15.40 7.57
C LEU A 316 0.23 -14.55 8.73
N ALA A 317 1.09 -14.31 9.72
CA ALA A 317 0.75 -13.56 10.93
C ALA A 317 1.11 -12.07 10.83
N VAL A 318 2.10 -11.73 9.98
CA VAL A 318 2.55 -10.36 9.75
C VAL A 318 2.78 -10.07 8.26
N GLU A 319 2.39 -8.89 7.82
CA GLU A 319 2.76 -8.30 6.52
C GLU A 319 3.26 -6.88 6.77
N ILE A 320 4.28 -6.44 6.05
CA ILE A 320 4.85 -5.09 6.22
C ILE A 320 4.89 -4.41 4.86
N ASP A 321 4.49 -3.15 4.81
CA ASP A 321 4.73 -2.26 3.66
C ASP A 321 5.37 -0.95 4.10
N GLY A 322 5.65 -0.06 3.15
CA GLY A 322 6.14 1.26 3.50
C GLY A 322 6.91 1.95 2.39
N VAL A 323 7.78 2.87 2.80
CA VAL A 323 8.71 3.58 1.92
C VAL A 323 10.12 3.58 2.51
N HIS A 324 11.14 3.60 1.67
CA HIS A 324 12.55 3.57 2.08
C HIS A 324 13.44 4.51 1.24
N GLY A 325 14.24 5.33 1.91
CA GLY A 325 15.16 6.30 1.29
C GLY A 325 14.47 7.63 1.00
#